data_AF-K1RD90-F1
#
_entry.id   AF-K1RD90-F1
#
_cell.length_a   1.000
_cell.length_b   1.000
_cell.length_c   1.000
_cell.angle_alpha   90.00
_cell.angle_beta   90.00
_cell.angle_gamma   90.00
#
_symmetry.space_group_name_H-M   'P 1'
#
loop_
_entity.id
_entity.type
_entity.pdbx_description
1 polymer ?
#
loop_
_entity_poly.entity_id
_entity_poly.type
_entity_poly.pdbx_seq_one_letter_code
_entity_poly.pdbx_strand_id
1 'polypeptide(L)' 'AHYRSTDEVAAWLARHDERIQCVVTECLPHSRRVAFGQAQSPALTDYPDDRDVMAWLAGLG' A
#
# COMPACT_ATOMS: atom_id res chain seq x y z
N ALA A 1 15.34 -14.96 5.66
CA ALA A 1 15.15 -14.22 6.92
C ALA A 1 13.66 -14.15 7.21
N HIS A 2 13.24 -14.23 8.48
CA HIS A 2 11.83 -14.14 8.89
C HIS A 2 11.66 -12.99 9.88
N TYR A 3 10.55 -12.27 9.77
CA TYR A 3 10.12 -11.31 10.78
C TYR A 3 9.71 -12.04 12.07
N ARG A 4 9.98 -11.43 13.22
CA ARG A 4 9.70 -12.00 14.55
C ARG A 4 8.41 -11.48 15.17
N SER A 5 7.86 -10.37 14.67
CA SER A 5 6.60 -9.79 15.15
C SER A 5 5.89 -8.98 14.07
N THR A 6 4.59 -8.72 14.27
CA THR A 6 3.80 -7.81 13.43
C THR A 6 4.30 -6.37 13.50
N ASP A 7 4.87 -5.95 14.63
CA ASP A 7 5.43 -4.61 14.80
C ASP A 7 6.68 -4.41 13.93
N GLU A 8 7.51 -5.45 13.78
CA GLU A 8 8.67 -5.41 12.89
C GLU A 8 8.22 -5.24 11.42
N VAL A 9 7.17 -5.96 11.03
CA VAL A 9 6.56 -5.82 9.69
C VAL A 9 5.97 -4.42 9.52
N ALA A 10 5.22 -3.92 10.50
CA ALA A 10 4.60 -2.59 10.44
C ALA A 10 5.65 -1.48 10.32
N ALA A 11 6.74 -1.56 11.08
CA ALA A 11 7.86 -0.62 10.99
C ALA A 11 8.56 -0.70 9.62
N TRP A 12 8.69 -1.90 9.04
CA TRP A 12 9.23 -2.06 7.70
C TRP A 12 8.31 -1.45 6.63
N LEU A 13 7.01 -1.70 6.71
CA LEU A 13 6.01 -1.14 5.80
C LEU A 13 6.03 0.38 5.84
N ALA A 14 5.95 0.97 7.04
CA ALA A 14 5.98 2.43 7.21
C ALA A 14 7.24 3.08 6.62
N ARG A 15 8.40 2.42 6.75
CA ARG A 15 9.67 2.93 6.22
C ARG A 15 9.79 2.85 4.69
N HIS A 16 8.99 2.02 4.04
CA HIS A 16 9.02 1.83 2.58
C HIS A 16 7.68 2.15 1.94
N ASP A 17 6.82 2.91 2.63
CA ASP A 17 5.41 3.08 2.28
C ASP A 17 5.23 3.62 0.84
N GLU A 18 6.07 4.58 0.46
CA GLU A 18 6.10 5.17 -0.89
C GLU A 18 6.24 4.08 -1.98
N ARG A 19 7.10 3.08 -1.75
CA ARG A 19 7.40 2.02 -2.72
C ARG A 19 6.38 0.88 -2.72
N ILE A 20 5.36 0.93 -1.87
CA ILE A 20 4.40 -0.16 -1.67
C ILE A 20 3.05 0.21 -2.29
N GLN A 21 2.69 -0.54 -3.34
CA GLN A 21 1.41 -0.40 -4.02
C GLN A 21 0.24 -0.98 -3.21
N CYS A 22 0.41 -2.14 -2.57
CA CYS A 22 -0.61 -2.74 -1.72
C CYS A 22 -0.02 -3.70 -0.67
N VAL A 23 -0.79 -4.01 0.36
CA VAL A 23 -0.42 -4.94 1.43
C VAL A 23 -1.46 -6.05 1.55
N VAL A 24 -1.10 -7.29 1.21
CA VAL A 24 -1.95 -8.46 1.43
C VAL A 24 -1.76 -8.95 2.86
N THR A 25 -2.76 -8.77 3.70
CA THR A 25 -2.68 -9.16 5.12
C THR A 25 -4.06 -9.32 5.75
N GLU A 26 -4.16 -10.18 6.76
CA GLU A 26 -5.32 -10.31 7.64
C GLU A 26 -5.00 -9.92 9.09
N CYS A 27 -3.71 -9.77 9.43
CA CYS A 27 -3.25 -9.70 10.81
C CYS A 27 -2.72 -8.31 11.22
N LEU A 28 -2.65 -7.35 10.30
CA LEU A 28 -2.25 -5.98 10.63
C LEU A 28 -3.08 -4.94 9.84
N PRO A 29 -3.41 -3.80 10.45
CA PRO A 29 -4.07 -2.71 9.76
C PRO A 29 -3.08 -2.00 8.83
N HIS A 30 -3.52 -1.66 7.62
CA HIS A 30 -2.77 -0.83 6.67
C HIS A 30 -3.77 -0.10 5.76
N SER A 31 -3.49 1.16 5.40
CA SER A 31 -4.36 1.96 4.51
C SER A 31 -4.57 1.28 3.16
N ARG A 32 -3.49 0.74 2.58
CA ARG A 32 -3.48 -0.03 1.32
C ARG A 32 -3.68 -1.54 1.48
N ARG A 33 -4.42 -1.99 2.51
CA ARG A 33 -4.72 -3.41 2.71
C ARG A 33 -5.65 -3.93 1.61
N VAL A 34 -5.30 -5.07 1.03
CA VAL A 34 -6.14 -5.78 0.06
C VAL A 34 -6.31 -7.25 0.45
N ALA A 35 -7.37 -7.88 -0.05
CA ALA A 35 -7.62 -9.31 0.15
C ALA A 35 -6.64 -10.18 -0.65
N PHE A 36 -6.47 -11.44 -0.25
CA PHE A 36 -5.69 -12.41 -1.01
C PHE A 36 -6.21 -12.53 -2.45
N GLY A 37 -5.29 -12.57 -3.43
CA GLY A 37 -5.62 -12.59 -4.85
C GLY A 37 -5.95 -11.23 -5.47
N GLN A 38 -6.08 -10.15 -4.69
CA GLN A 38 -6.38 -8.81 -5.21
C GLN A 38 -5.12 -7.96 -5.49
N ALA A 39 -3.94 -8.37 -5.03
CA ALA A 39 -2.69 -7.64 -5.30
C ALA A 39 -2.34 -7.53 -6.80
N GLN A 40 -2.90 -8.42 -7.64
CA GLN A 40 -2.70 -8.43 -9.09
C GLN A 40 -3.86 -7.79 -9.85
N SER A 41 -4.81 -7.17 -9.13
CA SER A 41 -6.03 -6.57 -9.67
C SER A 41 -6.15 -5.12 -9.19
N PRO A 42 -5.19 -4.23 -9.50
CA PRO A 42 -5.23 -2.85 -9.04
C PRO A 42 -6.47 -2.13 -9.58
N ALA A 43 -7.16 -1.39 -8.72
CA ALA A 43 -8.20 -0.46 -9.12
C ALA A 43 -7.59 0.75 -9.83
N LEU A 44 -8.42 1.50 -10.55
CA LEU A 44 -7.98 2.70 -11.28
C LEU A 44 -7.31 3.74 -10.37
N THR A 45 -7.62 3.71 -9.07
CA THR A 45 -7.14 4.63 -8.04
C THR A 45 -6.08 4.04 -7.11
N ASP A 46 -5.60 2.81 -7.37
CA ASP A 46 -4.54 2.17 -6.58
C ASP A 46 -3.16 2.68 -7.04
N TYR A 47 -2.94 3.98 -6.89
CA TYR A 47 -1.70 4.65 -7.25
C TYR A 47 -0.57 4.30 -6.27
N PRO A 48 0.69 4.28 -6.74
CA PRO A 48 1.85 4.24 -5.86
C PRO A 48 1.89 5.50 -4.97
N ASP A 49 2.57 5.42 -3.82
CA ASP A 49 2.91 6.56 -2.97
C ASP A 49 1.75 7.31 -2.24
N ASP A 50 0.56 6.74 -2.09
CA ASP A 50 -0.63 7.42 -1.48
C ASP A 50 -1.11 8.68 -2.22
N ARG A 51 -0.62 8.90 -3.43
CA ARG A 51 -0.91 10.12 -4.19
C ARG A 51 -2.13 9.89 -5.06
N ASP A 52 -3.14 10.74 -4.91
CA ASP A 52 -4.22 10.82 -5.89
C ASP A 52 -3.68 11.47 -7.17
N VAL A 53 -3.24 10.63 -8.11
CA VAL A 53 -2.67 11.06 -9.39
C VAL A 53 -3.71 11.79 -10.23
N MET A 54 -5.00 11.44 -10.10
CA MET A 54 -6.06 12.10 -10.88
C MET A 54 -6.35 13.49 -10.34
N ALA A 55 -6.35 13.67 -9.02
CA ALA A 55 -6.42 15.00 -8.42
C ALA A 55 -5.21 15.86 -8.82
N TRP A 56 -4.00 15.28 -8.85
CA TRP A 56 -2.81 16.00 -9.32
C TRP A 56 -2.92 16.40 -10.79
N LEU A 57 -3.28 15.49 -11.69
CA LEU A 57 -3.46 15.76 -13.12
C LEU A 57 -4.52 16.84 -13.37
N ALA A 58 -5.64 16.78 -12.65
CA ALA A 58 -6.72 17.77 -12.76
C ALA A 58 -6.30 19.19 -12.33
N GLY A 59 -5.30 19.30 -11.44
CA GLY A 59 -4.77 20.59 -10.96
C GLY A 59 -3.70 21.22 -11.86
N LEU A 60 -3.34 20.59 -12.98
CA LEU A 60 -2.37 21.13 -13.96
C LEU A 60 -3.02 22.05 -15.02
N GLY A 61 -4.34 22.24 -14.96
CA GLY A 61 -5.13 23.08 -15.88
C GLY A 61 -5.17 24.55 -15.52
#